data_AF-A0A9D6BNH4-F1
#
_entry.id   AF-A0A9D6BNH4-F1
#
_cell.length_a   1.000
_cell.length_b   1.000
_cell.length_c   1.000
_cell.angle_alpha   90.00
_cell.angle_beta   90.00
_cell.angle_gamma   90.00
#
_symmetry.space_group_name_H-M   'P 1'
#
loop_
_entity.id
_entity.type
_entity.pdbx_description
1 polymer ?
#
loop_
_entity_poly.entity_id
_entity_poly.type
_entity_poly.pdbx_seq_one_letter_code
_entity_poly.pdbx_strand_id
1 'polypeptide(L)'
;MSQILVAFYLLLMLGAGWRLFGMSWSRVAKAGAGILLVCPLPMLFLLPALIHPERPLADILRGLGLAILACGTLCLLGGMAVAWVRARRV
;
A
#
# COMPACT_ATOMS: atom_id res chain seq x y z
N MET A 1 19.94 5.30 -1.14
CA MET A 1 19.40 4.67 0.10
C MET A 1 17.87 4.68 0.13
N SER A 2 17.19 5.80 -0.14
CA SER A 2 15.72 5.90 -0.13
C SER A 2 14.99 4.95 -1.10
N GLN A 3 15.54 4.72 -2.30
CA GLN A 3 14.94 3.83 -3.31
C GLN A 3 14.84 2.37 -2.83
N ILE A 4 15.80 1.90 -2.03
CA ILE A 4 15.81 0.52 -1.52
C ILE A 4 14.65 0.31 -0.54
N LEU A 5 14.40 1.29 0.34
CA LEU A 5 13.29 1.25 1.29
C LEU A 5 11.94 1.22 0.56
N VAL A 6 11.78 2.03 -0.48
CA VAL A 6 10.56 2.04 -1.31
C VAL A 6 10.39 0.71 -2.02
N ALA A 7 11.44 0.18 -2.67
CA ALA A 7 11.37 -1.12 -3.33
C ALA A 7 11.00 -2.24 -2.34
N PHE A 8 11.62 -2.24 -1.16
CA PHE A 8 11.32 -3.21 -0.12
C PHE A 8 9.86 -3.10 0.36
N TYR A 9 9.37 -1.88 0.60
CA TYR A 9 7.96 -1.64 0.93
C TYR A 9 7.01 -2.19 -0.15
N LEU A 10 7.29 -1.94 -1.42
CA LEU A 10 6.45 -2.43 -2.52
C LEU A 10 6.46 -3.96 -2.64
N LEU A 11 7.63 -4.60 -2.47
CA LEU A 11 7.76 -6.05 -2.44
C LEU A 11 7.02 -6.66 -1.24
N LEU A 12 7.08 -6.03 -0.08
CA LEU A 12 6.31 -6.44 1.10
C LEU A 12 4.80 -6.34 0.83
N MET A 13 4.32 -5.26 0.19
CA MET A 13 2.91 -5.12 -0.17
C MET A 13 2.45 -6.21 -1.15
N LEU A 14 3.29 -6.55 -2.13
CA LEU A 14 3.04 -7.64 -3.07
C LEU A 14 2.92 -8.99 -2.33
N GLY A 15 3.88 -9.31 -1.45
CA GLY A 15 3.86 -10.54 -0.65
C GLY A 15 2.69 -10.58 0.34
N ALA A 16 2.36 -9.45 0.96
CA ALA A 16 1.22 -9.33 1.86
C ALA A 16 -0.10 -9.57 1.11
N GLY A 17 -0.27 -8.99 -0.07
CA GLY A 17 -1.43 -9.22 -0.93
C GLY A 17 -1.61 -10.69 -1.30
N TRP A 18 -0.50 -11.35 -1.67
CA TRP A 18 -0.49 -12.80 -1.90
C TRP A 18 -0.98 -13.58 -0.68
N ARG A 19 -0.44 -13.28 0.50
CA ARG A 19 -0.77 -13.97 1.76
C ARG A 19 -2.22 -13.73 2.16
N LEU A 20 -2.70 -12.50 2.03
CA LEU A 20 -4.06 -12.10 2.38
C LEU A 20 -5.11 -12.84 1.53
N PHE A 21 -4.78 -13.11 0.25
CA PHE A 21 -5.64 -13.91 -0.61
C PHE A 21 -5.85 -15.32 -0.04
N GLY A 22 -4.78 -15.98 0.40
CA GLY A 22 -4.82 -17.36 0.93
C GLY A 22 -5.39 -17.50 2.35
N MET A 23 -5.65 -16.42 3.07
CA MET A 23 -6.29 -16.47 4.39
C MET A 23 -7.80 -16.72 4.28
N SER A 24 -8.38 -17.52 5.18
CA SER A 24 -9.82 -17.83 5.24
C SER A 24 -10.68 -16.70 5.83
N TRP A 25 -10.13 -15.48 5.92
CA TRP A 25 -10.80 -14.33 6.50
C TRP A 25 -11.96 -13.83 5.63
N SER A 26 -12.94 -13.18 6.27
CA SER A 26 -14.03 -12.50 5.58
C SER A 26 -13.49 -11.39 4.66
N ARG A 27 -14.25 -11.06 3.60
CA ARG A 27 -13.87 -9.98 2.67
C ARG A 27 -13.65 -8.65 3.38
N VAL A 28 -14.46 -8.36 4.41
CA VAL A 28 -14.35 -7.14 5.22
C VAL A 28 -13.04 -7.13 6.03
N ALA A 29 -12.69 -8.25 6.68
CA ALA A 29 -11.44 -8.36 7.42
C ALA A 29 -10.22 -8.21 6.50
N LYS A 30 -10.27 -8.77 5.28
CA LYS A 30 -9.22 -8.58 4.27
C LYS A 30 -9.11 -7.12 3.82
N ALA A 31 -10.24 -6.45 3.58
CA ALA A 31 -10.23 -5.03 3.22
C ALA A 31 -9.64 -4.17 4.35
N GLY A 32 -10.07 -4.40 5.60
CA GLY A 32 -9.54 -3.70 6.77
C GLY A 32 -8.03 -3.91 6.95
N ALA A 33 -7.55 -5.14 6.78
CA ALA A 33 -6.11 -5.44 6.83
C ALA A 33 -5.33 -4.78 5.69
N GLY A 34 -5.89 -4.75 4.46
CA GLY A 34 -5.28 -4.04 3.33
C GLY A 34 -5.15 -2.54 3.60
N ILE A 35 -6.20 -1.91 4.13
CA ILE A 35 -6.16 -0.50 4.55
C ILE A 35 -5.10 -0.28 5.62
N LEU A 36 -5.06 -1.12 6.65
CA LEU A 36 -4.11 -0.99 7.76
C LEU A 36 -2.66 -1.21 7.32
N LEU A 37 -2.42 -2.03 6.30
CA LEU A 37 -1.10 -2.24 5.72
C LEU A 37 -0.64 -1.04 4.88
N VAL A 38 -1.52 -0.51 4.04
CA VAL A 38 -1.15 0.51 3.05
C VAL A 38 -1.17 1.93 3.63
N CYS A 39 -2.14 2.28 4.48
CA CYS A 39 -2.39 3.67 4.87
C CYS A 39 -1.37 4.31 5.83
N PRO A 40 -0.79 3.63 6.85
CA PRO A 40 0.04 4.30 7.85
C PRO A 40 1.25 5.04 7.26
N LEU A 41 1.95 4.41 6.31
CA LEU A 41 3.17 4.98 5.75
C LEU A 41 2.90 6.23 4.87
N PRO A 42 1.98 6.20 3.89
CA PRO A 42 1.51 7.40 3.19
C PRO A 42 1.00 8.51 4.10
N MET A 43 0.30 8.15 5.18
CA MET A 43 -0.26 9.13 6.12
C MET A 43 0.81 9.95 6.83
N LEU A 44 2.02 9.42 7.04
CA LEU A 44 3.14 10.20 7.57
C LEU A 44 3.53 11.39 6.67
N PHE A 45 3.25 11.30 5.37
CA PHE A 45 3.51 12.38 4.42
C PHE A 45 2.25 13.21 4.15
N LEU A 46 1.09 12.57 4.04
CA LEU A 46 -0.18 13.24 3.76
C LEU A 46 -0.69 14.09 4.92
N LEU A 47 -0.60 13.62 6.17
CA LEU A 47 -1.09 14.38 7.32
C LEU A 47 -0.43 15.75 7.48
N PRO A 48 0.90 15.89 7.51
CA PRO A 48 1.52 17.22 7.63
C PRO A 48 1.18 18.13 6.45
N ALA A 49 1.07 17.56 5.23
CA ALA A 49 0.67 18.32 4.05
C ALA A 49 -0.79 18.81 4.09
N LEU A 50 -1.69 18.05 4.73
CA LEU A 50 -3.11 18.41 4.87
C LEU A 50 -3.37 19.35 6.05
N ILE A 51 -2.61 19.22 7.14
CA ILE A 51 -2.74 20.06 8.33
C ILE A 51 -2.10 21.44 8.10
N HIS A 52 -0.98 21.49 7.36
CA HIS A 52 -0.22 22.72 7.10
C HIS A 52 0.01 22.95 5.59
N PRO A 53 -1.05 23.17 4.80
CA PRO A 53 -0.95 23.33 3.35
C PRO A 53 -0.14 24.56 2.93
N GLU A 54 -0.02 25.57 3.79
CA GLU A 54 0.74 26.80 3.57
C GLU A 54 2.26 26.61 3.58
N ARG A 55 2.76 25.45 4.03
CA ARG A 55 4.19 25.19 4.15
C ARG A 55 4.82 24.88 2.80
N PRO A 56 6.07 25.32 2.56
CA PRO A 56 6.72 25.18 1.24
C PRO A 56 6.93 23.73 0.79
N LEU A 57 6.86 22.75 1.70
CA LEU A 57 6.99 21.32 1.39
C LEU A 57 5.65 20.60 1.19
N ALA A 58 4.51 21.26 1.41
CA ALA A 58 3.21 20.61 1.46
C ALA A 58 2.87 19.88 0.15
N ASP A 59 3.09 20.51 -1.01
CA ASP A 59 2.81 19.89 -2.30
C ASP A 59 3.68 18.66 -2.59
N ILE A 60 4.96 18.72 -2.22
CA ILE A 60 5.90 17.59 -2.39
C ILE A 60 5.48 16.43 -1.49
N LEU A 61 5.16 16.71 -0.23
CA LEU A 61 4.71 15.71 0.74
C LEU A 61 3.37 15.08 0.32
N ARG A 62 2.45 15.88 -0.19
CA ARG A 62 1.16 15.42 -0.72
C ARG A 62 1.35 14.52 -1.93
N GLY A 63 2.17 14.94 -2.89
CA GLY A 63 2.51 14.14 -4.08
C GLY A 63 3.17 12.81 -3.71
N LEU A 64 4.13 12.85 -2.78
CA LEU A 64 4.82 11.64 -2.31
C LEU A 64 3.88 10.69 -1.58
N GLY A 65 3.04 11.20 -0.67
CA GLY A 65 2.06 10.40 0.06
C GLY A 65 1.07 9.73 -0.90
N LEU A 66 0.54 10.47 -1.87
CA LEU A 66 -0.37 9.92 -2.89
C LEU A 66 0.30 8.87 -3.78
N ALA A 67 1.54 9.11 -4.21
CA ALA A 67 2.29 8.15 -5.02
C ALA A 67 2.54 6.84 -4.26
N ILE A 68 2.98 6.90 -3.01
CA ILE A 68 3.23 5.71 -2.18
C ILE A 68 1.92 4.96 -1.88
N LEU A 69 0.83 5.68 -1.62
CA LEU A 69 -0.49 5.10 -1.41
C LEU A 69 -0.95 4.32 -2.66
N ALA A 70 -0.86 4.94 -3.83
CA ALA A 70 -1.26 4.33 -5.09
C ALA A 70 -0.40 3.10 -5.41
N CYS A 71 0.93 3.24 -5.37
CA CYS A 71 1.85 2.14 -5.64
C CYS A 71 1.70 0.98 -4.64
N GLY A 72 1.58 1.27 -3.34
CA GLY A 72 1.37 0.25 -2.31
C GLY A 72 0.05 -0.50 -2.50
N THR A 73 -1.03 0.22 -2.82
CA THR A 73 -2.34 -0.39 -3.13
C THR A 73 -2.25 -1.29 -4.37
N LEU A 74 -1.62 -0.81 -5.44
CA LEU A 74 -1.44 -1.57 -6.68
C LEU A 74 -0.60 -2.84 -6.45
N CYS A 75 0.48 -2.75 -5.67
CA CYS A 75 1.28 -3.93 -5.32
C CYS A 75 0.47 -4.94 -4.50
N LEU A 76 -0.30 -4.48 -3.51
CA LEU A 76 -1.13 -5.37 -2.69
C LEU A 76 -2.21 -6.07 -3.52
N LEU A 77 -2.92 -5.33 -4.37
CA LEU A 77 -3.90 -5.90 -5.31
C LEU A 77 -3.24 -6.82 -6.34
N GLY A 78 -2.06 -6.46 -6.84
CA GLY A 78 -1.26 -7.29 -7.72
C GLY A 78 -0.93 -8.63 -7.08
N GLY A 79 -0.49 -8.64 -5.82
CA GLY A 79 -0.20 -9.87 -5.07
C GLY A 79 -1.41 -10.78 -4.94
N MET A 80 -2.58 -10.19 -4.64
CA MET A 80 -3.85 -10.92 -4.61
C MET A 80 -4.22 -11.48 -5.99
N ALA A 81 -4.06 -10.68 -7.05
CA ALA A 81 -4.39 -11.07 -8.40
C ALA A 81 -3.54 -12.26 -8.87
N VAL A 82 -2.22 -12.25 -8.62
CA VAL A 82 -1.36 -13.39 -8.98
C VAL A 82 -1.73 -14.64 -8.17
N ALA A 83 -2.04 -14.50 -6.87
CA ALA A 83 -2.49 -15.62 -6.06
C ALA A 83 -3.82 -16.22 -6.56
N TRP A 84 -4.75 -15.37 -6.99
CA TRP A 84 -6.01 -15.78 -7.59
C TRP A 84 -5.83 -16.49 -8.94
N VAL A 85 -4.97 -15.96 -9.82
CA VAL A 85 -4.65 -16.63 -11.09
C VAL A 85 -4.02 -17.98 -10.83
N ARG A 86 -3.11 -18.10 -9.85
CA ARG A 86 -2.51 -19.40 -9.47
C ARG A 86 -3.56 -20.38 -8.98
N ALA A 87 -4.48 -19.94 -8.13
CA ALA A 87 -5.56 -20.79 -7.59
C ALA A 87 -6.54 -21.30 -8.65
N ARG A 88 -6.59 -20.69 -9.84
CA ARG A 88 -7.41 -21.13 -10.98
C ARG A 88 -6.70 -22.11 -11.92
N ARG A 89 -5.38 -22.20 -11.83
CA ARG A 89 -4.55 -23.08 -12.68
C ARG A 89 -4.24 -24.43 -12.02
N VAL A 90 -4.55 -24.57 -10.73
CA VAL A 90 -4.48 -25.81 -9.95
C VAL A 90 -5.88 -26.38 -9.88
#